data_AF-A0A7C7EYU4-F1
#
_entry.id   AF-A0A7C7EYU4-F1
#
_cell.length_a   1.000
_cell.length_b   1.000
_cell.length_c   1.000
_cell.angle_alpha   90.00
_cell.angle_beta   90.00
_cell.angle_gamma   90.00
#
_symmetry.space_group_name_H-M   'P 1'
#
loop_
_entity.id
_entity.type
_entity.pdbx_description
1 polymer ?
#
loop_
_entity_poly.entity_id
_entity_poly.type
_entity_poly.pdbx_seq_one_letter_code
_entity_poly.pdbx_strand_id
1 'polypeptide(L)'
;MTYFTPQHRYNSLDAYLRSRFGTKVFKIPINAGFTCPNRDGTLSKRGCFFCSALGSGEFAGNPAEPIASQFKEVKARMQAKWPEGKYIVYFQANTNTYAPLEKLKELFSAAAALDPDVVAISIATRCDALASDTLAYLSELNKRIPVWLEIGLQSCHEETMRRLNLGYDRAAFLSAVDRIRA
;
A
#
# COMPACT_ATOMS: atom_id res chain seq x y z
N MET A 1 -10.07 22.22 6.20
CA MET A 1 -8.73 22.70 6.62
C MET A 1 -7.80 22.71 5.42
N THR A 2 -7.02 23.78 5.24
CA THR A 2 -5.97 23.89 4.22
C THR A 2 -4.60 23.71 4.88
N TYR A 3 -3.73 22.89 4.29
CA TYR A 3 -2.37 22.56 4.75
C TYR A 3 -1.31 23.21 3.86
N PHE A 4 -1.57 24.42 3.38
CA PHE A 4 -0.66 25.12 2.48
C PHE A 4 0.58 25.57 3.25
N THR A 5 1.73 25.51 2.60
CA THR A 5 2.97 26.07 3.14
C THR A 5 3.43 27.22 2.23
N PRO A 6 4.34 28.10 2.69
CA PRO A 6 4.91 29.13 1.81
C PRO A 6 5.50 28.55 0.50
N GLN A 7 6.00 27.31 0.55
CA GLN A 7 6.54 26.59 -0.60
C GLN A 7 5.47 25.87 -1.44
N HIS A 8 4.36 25.44 -0.83
CA HIS A 8 3.32 24.63 -1.49
C HIS A 8 1.95 25.29 -1.38
N ARG A 9 1.44 25.79 -2.51
CA ARG A 9 0.07 26.31 -2.66
C ARG A 9 -0.99 25.21 -2.84
N TYR A 10 -0.70 24.01 -2.34
CA TYR A 10 -1.58 22.85 -2.35
C TYR A 10 -1.34 22.03 -1.07
N ASN A 11 -2.30 21.17 -0.72
CA ASN A 11 -2.17 20.27 0.43
C ASN A 11 -1.17 19.17 0.11
N SER A 12 0.10 19.35 0.48
CA SER A 12 1.08 18.28 0.36
C SER A 12 0.81 17.20 1.39
N LEU A 13 1.13 15.94 1.05
CA LEU A 13 1.01 14.83 1.99
C LEU A 13 1.87 15.05 3.24
N ASP A 14 3.05 15.67 3.07
CA ASP A 14 3.93 16.01 4.19
C ASP A 14 3.30 17.00 5.16
N ALA A 15 2.71 18.09 4.65
CA ALA A 15 2.07 19.10 5.48
C ALA A 15 0.88 18.54 6.25
N TYR A 16 0.05 17.72 5.58
CA TYR A 16 -1.05 17.00 6.24
C TYR A 16 -0.56 16.07 7.35
N LEU A 17 0.45 15.24 7.07
CA LEU A 17 1.00 14.29 8.05
C LEU A 17 1.64 14.99 9.25
N ARG A 18 2.40 16.05 9.02
CA ARG A 18 2.99 16.86 10.11
C ARG A 18 1.92 17.52 10.96
N SER A 19 0.88 18.10 10.34
CA SER A 19 -0.24 18.67 11.07
C SER A 19 -0.98 17.63 11.92
N ARG A 20 -1.07 16.38 11.45
CA ARG A 20 -1.79 15.31 12.15
C ARG A 20 -0.97 14.65 13.25
N PHE A 21 0.33 14.44 13.03
CA PHE A 21 1.17 13.62 13.92
C PHE A 21 2.25 14.41 14.67
N GLY A 22 2.33 15.72 14.46
CA GLY A 22 3.24 16.64 15.15
C GLY A 22 4.70 16.57 14.69
N THR A 23 5.03 15.63 13.81
CA THR A 23 6.40 15.36 13.35
C THR A 23 6.41 14.89 11.91
N LYS A 24 7.60 14.75 11.34
CA LYS A 24 7.79 14.18 10.00
C LYS A 24 7.36 12.71 10.01
N VAL A 25 6.66 12.28 8.96
CA VAL A 25 6.23 10.89 8.78
C VAL A 25 6.76 10.35 7.46
N PHE A 26 7.23 9.10 7.44
CA PHE A 26 7.76 8.42 6.24
C PHE A 26 7.03 7.13 5.95
N LYS A 27 6.90 6.80 4.67
CA LYS A 27 6.55 5.44 4.26
C LYS A 27 7.80 4.57 4.31
N ILE A 28 7.72 3.44 5.01
CA ILE A 28 8.72 2.38 4.99
C ILE A 28 8.18 1.27 4.08
N PRO A 29 8.73 1.10 2.86
CA PRO A 29 8.27 0.10 1.93
C PRO A 29 8.65 -1.31 2.41
N ILE A 30 7.68 -2.21 2.45
CA ILE A 30 7.80 -3.61 2.85
C ILE A 30 7.43 -4.51 1.69
N ASN A 31 8.20 -5.58 1.52
CA ASN A 31 7.90 -6.67 0.61
C ASN A 31 7.58 -7.93 1.40
N ALA A 32 6.31 -8.33 1.39
CA ALA A 32 5.86 -9.53 2.10
C ALA A 32 5.83 -10.79 1.20
N GLY A 33 6.44 -10.74 0.01
CA GLY A 33 6.53 -11.89 -0.89
C GLY A 33 5.23 -12.23 -1.61
N PHE A 34 4.25 -11.32 -1.65
CA PHE A 34 3.02 -11.53 -2.41
C PHE A 34 3.29 -11.58 -3.91
N THR A 35 2.44 -12.33 -4.62
CA THR A 35 2.39 -12.34 -6.09
C THR A 35 1.22 -11.47 -6.60
N CYS A 36 0.98 -11.49 -7.90
CA CYS A 36 -0.12 -10.79 -8.57
C CYS A 36 -0.86 -11.77 -9.48
N PRO A 37 -2.20 -11.79 -9.47
CA PRO A 37 -3.00 -12.69 -10.33
C PRO A 37 -2.76 -12.42 -11.83
N ASN A 38 -2.32 -11.20 -12.17
CA ASN A 38 -1.97 -10.82 -13.54
C ASN A 38 -0.59 -11.35 -13.99
N ARG A 39 0.13 -12.03 -13.10
CA ARG A 39 1.48 -12.59 -13.31
C ARG A 39 1.55 -14.10 -13.07
N ASP A 40 0.78 -14.62 -12.12
CA ASP A 40 0.86 -16.02 -11.69
C ASP A 40 0.11 -17.03 -12.58
N GLY A 41 -0.66 -16.54 -13.56
CA GLY A 41 -1.47 -17.35 -14.46
C GLY A 41 -2.97 -17.36 -14.15
N THR A 42 -3.42 -16.72 -13.07
CA THR A 42 -4.84 -16.66 -12.69
C THR A 42 -5.63 -15.75 -13.63
N LEU A 43 -5.12 -14.55 -13.92
CA LEU A 43 -5.65 -13.63 -14.94
C LEU A 43 -4.76 -13.58 -16.18
N SER A 44 -3.45 -13.67 -15.98
CA SER A 44 -2.43 -13.54 -17.03
C SER A 44 -1.08 -14.06 -16.52
N LYS A 45 -0.15 -14.33 -17.44
CA LYS A 45 1.25 -14.71 -17.14
C LYS A 45 2.26 -13.61 -17.46
N ARG A 46 1.81 -12.48 -18.02
CA ARG A 46 2.68 -11.41 -18.55
C ARG A 46 2.88 -10.24 -17.59
N GLY A 47 1.98 -10.05 -16.64
CA GLY A 47 1.88 -8.81 -15.86
C GLY A 47 1.36 -7.63 -16.67
N CYS A 48 1.21 -6.48 -16.01
CA CYS A 48 0.93 -5.23 -16.69
C CYS A 48 2.18 -4.79 -17.46
N PHE A 49 2.06 -4.21 -18.65
CA PHE A 49 3.22 -3.94 -19.51
C PHE A 49 4.22 -2.92 -18.95
N PHE A 50 3.79 -2.03 -18.06
CA PHE A 50 4.66 -1.08 -17.37
C PHE A 50 5.23 -1.64 -16.05
N CYS A 51 4.72 -2.78 -15.59
CA CYS A 51 5.14 -3.36 -14.33
C CYS A 51 6.50 -4.03 -14.50
N SER A 52 7.40 -3.76 -13.58
CA SER A 52 8.71 -4.41 -13.57
C SER A 52 8.61 -5.90 -13.23
N ALA A 53 9.72 -6.61 -13.46
CA ALA A 53 9.86 -8.02 -13.06
C ALA A 53 9.72 -8.22 -11.54
N LEU A 54 9.90 -7.17 -10.73
CA LEU A 54 9.73 -7.23 -9.28
C LEU A 54 8.32 -6.84 -8.82
N GLY A 55 7.38 -6.58 -9.73
CA GLY A 55 6.01 -6.21 -9.33
C GLY A 55 5.91 -4.76 -8.84
N SER A 56 6.71 -3.86 -9.41
CA SER A 56 6.91 -2.49 -8.93
C SER A 56 7.50 -2.42 -7.52
N GLY A 57 8.36 -3.38 -7.18
CA GLY A 57 9.00 -3.57 -5.88
C GLY A 57 10.47 -3.15 -5.82
N GLU A 58 10.98 -2.35 -6.77
CA GLU A 58 12.40 -1.95 -6.87
C GLU A 58 12.95 -1.33 -5.58
N PHE A 59 12.08 -0.64 -4.85
CA PHE A 59 12.41 0.06 -3.61
C PHE A 59 11.80 -0.62 -2.37
N ALA A 60 11.18 -1.78 -2.54
CA ALA A 60 10.68 -2.59 -1.44
C ALA A 60 11.81 -3.48 -0.91
N GLY A 61 11.65 -3.98 0.32
CA GLY A 61 12.67 -4.86 0.91
C GLY A 61 12.78 -6.22 0.22
N ASN A 62 13.75 -7.00 0.67
CA ASN A 62 13.99 -8.35 0.17
C ASN A 62 12.87 -9.31 0.62
N PRO A 63 12.11 -9.94 -0.29
CA PRO A 63 11.01 -10.84 0.10
C PRO A 63 11.47 -12.11 0.84
N ALA A 64 12.77 -12.45 0.75
CA ALA A 64 13.35 -13.56 1.52
C ALA A 64 13.60 -13.21 2.99
N GLU A 65 13.50 -11.94 3.37
CA GLU A 65 13.75 -11.46 4.73
C GLU A 65 12.44 -11.18 5.49
N PRO A 66 12.42 -11.41 6.82
CA PRO A 66 11.29 -11.02 7.66
C PRO A 66 10.98 -9.52 7.53
N ILE A 67 9.68 -9.17 7.51
CA ILE A 67 9.25 -7.77 7.40
C ILE A 67 9.84 -6.87 8.50
N ALA A 68 10.09 -7.43 9.69
CA ALA A 68 10.67 -6.70 10.81
C ALA A 68 12.13 -6.31 10.55
N SER A 69 12.88 -7.16 9.82
CA SER A 69 14.26 -6.86 9.43
C SER A 69 14.28 -5.74 8.38
N GLN A 70 13.45 -5.87 7.34
CA GLN A 70 13.27 -4.83 6.30
C GLN A 70 12.90 -3.48 6.94
N PHE A 71 11.95 -3.50 7.90
CA PHE A 71 11.52 -2.31 8.61
C PHE A 71 12.67 -1.66 9.41
N LYS A 72 13.41 -2.45 10.19
CA LYS A 72 14.53 -1.95 11.02
C LYS A 72 15.64 -1.32 10.18
N GLU A 73 15.97 -1.92 9.05
CA GLU A 73 17.00 -1.39 8.15
C GLU A 73 16.62 0.00 7.62
N VAL A 74 15.41 0.14 7.09
CA VAL A 74 14.94 1.42 6.55
C VAL A 74 14.75 2.44 7.68
N LYS A 75 14.19 2.01 8.82
CA LYS A 75 14.04 2.85 10.02
C LYS A 75 15.37 3.47 10.44
N ALA A 76 16.44 2.67 10.55
CA ALA A 76 17.75 3.16 10.97
C ALA A 76 18.28 4.27 10.04
N ARG A 77 18.10 4.11 8.73
CA ARG A 77 18.47 5.14 7.74
C ARG A 77 17.64 6.41 7.87
N MET A 78 16.32 6.28 8.09
CA MET A 78 15.44 7.44 8.22
C MET A 78 15.66 8.20 9.53
N GLN A 79 15.90 7.49 10.64
CA GLN A 79 16.16 8.10 11.95
C GLN A 79 17.46 8.91 11.97
N ALA A 80 18.47 8.54 11.18
CA ALA A 80 19.69 9.34 11.03
C ALA A 80 19.41 10.77 10.50
N LYS A 81 18.35 10.93 9.70
CA LYS A 81 17.94 12.23 9.14
C LYS A 81 16.82 12.90 9.93
N TRP A 82 15.95 12.12 10.54
CA TRP A 82 14.79 12.61 11.29
C TRP A 82 14.56 11.77 12.55
N PRO A 83 15.26 12.10 13.66
CA PRO A 83 15.27 11.27 14.87
C PRO A 83 13.89 11.05 15.50
N GLU A 84 13.03 12.06 15.46
CA GLU A 84 11.66 12.02 16.01
C GLU A 84 10.61 11.65 14.96
N GLY A 85 11.04 11.10 13.82
CA GLY A 85 10.16 10.76 12.72
C GLY A 85 9.32 9.52 12.99
N LYS A 86 8.08 9.54 12.50
CA LYS A 86 7.13 8.42 12.59
C LYS A 86 6.96 7.68 11.27
N TYR A 87 6.33 6.52 11.30
CA TYR A 87 6.35 5.59 10.17
C TYR A 87 4.96 5.20 9.69
N ILE A 88 4.84 5.01 8.38
CA ILE A 88 3.74 4.33 7.71
C ILE A 88 4.32 3.06 7.12
N VAL A 89 3.87 1.90 7.58
CA VAL A 89 4.29 0.64 6.96
C VAL A 89 3.60 0.52 5.61
N TYR A 90 4.38 0.44 4.53
CA TYR A 90 3.87 0.54 3.17
C TYR A 90 4.08 -0.75 2.38
N PHE A 91 3.00 -1.48 2.15
CA PHE A 91 2.98 -2.65 1.29
C PHE A 91 2.81 -2.22 -0.16
N GLN A 92 3.92 -2.18 -0.91
CA GLN A 92 3.95 -1.64 -2.28
C GLN A 92 3.93 -2.72 -3.36
N ALA A 93 4.75 -3.76 -3.20
CA ALA A 93 5.05 -4.70 -4.28
C ALA A 93 3.89 -5.66 -4.54
N ASN A 94 3.58 -5.92 -5.82
CA ASN A 94 2.53 -6.84 -6.26
C ASN A 94 1.13 -6.52 -5.68
N THR A 95 0.31 -7.55 -5.40
CA THR A 95 -1.09 -7.40 -4.97
C THR A 95 -1.20 -7.80 -3.50
N ASN A 96 -1.11 -6.82 -2.59
CA ASN A 96 -0.91 -7.10 -1.16
C ASN A 96 -2.15 -7.62 -0.41
N THR A 97 -3.28 -7.77 -1.10
CA THR A 97 -4.48 -8.44 -0.57
C THR A 97 -4.78 -9.77 -1.27
N TYR A 98 -3.88 -10.23 -2.14
CA TYR A 98 -4.02 -11.49 -2.86
C TYR A 98 -3.38 -12.65 -2.06
N ALA A 99 -4.05 -13.01 -0.97
CA ALA A 99 -3.72 -14.15 -0.12
C ALA A 99 -4.93 -14.54 0.76
N PRO A 100 -4.93 -15.72 1.39
CA PRO A 100 -5.96 -16.08 2.37
C PRO A 100 -6.06 -15.06 3.51
N LEU A 101 -7.28 -14.80 3.98
CA LEU A 101 -7.57 -13.79 5.00
C LEU A 101 -6.70 -13.92 6.26
N GLU A 102 -6.53 -15.15 6.76
CA GLU A 102 -5.72 -15.40 7.97
C GLU A 102 -4.27 -14.96 7.80
N LYS A 103 -3.70 -15.09 6.58
CA LYS A 103 -2.36 -14.59 6.29
C LYS A 103 -2.30 -13.07 6.31
N LEU A 104 -3.33 -12.41 5.77
CA LEU A 104 -3.43 -10.93 5.78
C LEU A 104 -3.59 -10.41 7.21
N LYS A 105 -4.37 -11.10 8.05
CA LYS A 105 -4.56 -10.75 9.47
C LYS A 105 -3.25 -10.79 10.24
N GLU A 106 -2.55 -11.91 10.15
CA GLU A 106 -1.23 -12.10 10.77
C GLU A 106 -0.26 -10.99 10.35
N LEU A 107 -0.13 -10.78 9.04
CA LEU A 107 0.85 -9.86 8.48
C LEU A 107 0.58 -8.40 8.83
N PHE A 108 -0.66 -7.93 8.64
CA PHE A 108 -0.99 -6.52 8.87
C PHE A 108 -1.05 -6.18 10.37
N SER A 109 -1.47 -7.12 11.22
CA SER A 109 -1.40 -6.93 12.67
C SER A 109 0.06 -6.88 13.15
N ALA A 110 0.92 -7.77 12.64
CA ALA A 110 2.35 -7.73 12.94
C ALA A 110 2.98 -6.41 12.48
N ALA A 111 2.64 -5.93 11.28
CA ALA A 111 3.12 -4.66 10.74
C ALA A 111 2.70 -3.46 11.60
N ALA A 112 1.46 -3.42 12.09
CA ALA A 112 0.97 -2.36 12.99
C ALA A 112 1.75 -2.32 14.31
N ALA A 113 2.21 -3.49 14.77
CA ALA A 113 2.88 -3.67 16.06
C ALA A 113 4.41 -3.64 15.98
N LEU A 114 5.01 -3.37 14.80
CA LEU A 114 6.46 -3.38 14.62
C LEU A 114 7.18 -2.36 15.50
N ASP A 115 6.54 -1.21 15.73
CA ASP A 115 7.12 -0.10 16.48
C ASP A 115 6.02 0.83 17.01
N PRO A 116 6.14 1.39 18.23
CA PRO A 116 5.17 2.35 18.76
C PRO A 116 5.01 3.62 17.91
N ASP A 117 6.00 3.98 17.08
CA ASP A 117 5.93 5.12 16.17
C ASP A 117 5.34 4.78 14.79
N VAL A 118 4.84 3.56 14.58
CA VAL A 118 4.00 3.24 13.41
C VAL A 118 2.62 3.89 13.60
N VAL A 119 2.31 4.85 12.71
CA VAL A 119 1.08 5.66 12.81
C VAL A 119 0.03 5.35 11.74
N ALA A 120 0.39 4.58 10.71
CA ALA A 120 -0.54 4.10 9.70
C ALA A 120 0.02 2.87 8.97
N ILE A 121 -0.86 2.15 8.29
CA ILE A 121 -0.50 1.14 7.30
C ILE A 121 -1.03 1.59 5.94
N SER A 122 -0.20 1.52 4.91
CA SER A 122 -0.58 1.79 3.52
C SER A 122 -0.46 0.51 2.70
N ILE A 123 -1.52 0.13 2.01
CA ILE A 123 -1.64 -1.15 1.29
C ILE A 123 -1.96 -0.86 -0.16
N ALA A 124 -0.97 -1.06 -1.04
CA ALA A 124 -1.18 -1.02 -2.48
C ALA A 124 -1.71 -2.37 -2.97
N THR A 125 -2.84 -2.36 -3.68
CA THR A 125 -3.45 -3.58 -4.21
C THR A 125 -4.29 -3.32 -5.45
N ARG A 126 -4.82 -4.39 -6.04
CA ARG A 126 -5.72 -4.34 -7.19
C ARG A 126 -7.17 -4.19 -6.74
N CYS A 127 -7.99 -3.52 -7.56
CA CYS A 127 -9.41 -3.35 -7.28
C CYS A 127 -10.19 -4.68 -7.25
N ASP A 128 -9.73 -5.67 -8.02
CA ASP A 128 -10.33 -6.99 -8.15
C ASP A 128 -9.81 -8.01 -7.11
N ALA A 129 -8.89 -7.62 -6.22
CA ALA A 129 -8.32 -8.46 -5.18
C ALA A 129 -8.81 -8.08 -3.77
N LEU A 130 -10.07 -7.65 -3.66
CA LEU A 130 -10.67 -7.17 -2.41
C LEU A 130 -11.94 -7.97 -2.10
N ALA A 131 -11.76 -9.17 -1.54
CA ALA A 131 -12.87 -9.96 -1.03
C ALA A 131 -13.58 -9.25 0.14
N SER A 132 -14.86 -9.54 0.34
CA SER A 132 -15.70 -8.83 1.33
C SER A 132 -15.23 -9.04 2.77
N ASP A 133 -14.70 -10.22 3.08
CA ASP A 133 -14.08 -10.55 4.36
C ASP A 133 -12.75 -9.80 4.59
N THR A 134 -11.94 -9.65 3.54
CA THR A 134 -10.75 -8.79 3.57
C THR A 134 -11.12 -7.34 3.84
N LEU A 135 -12.13 -6.78 3.17
CA LEU A 135 -12.60 -5.41 3.43
C LEU A 135 -13.14 -5.24 4.86
N ALA A 136 -13.91 -6.21 5.36
CA ALA A 136 -14.41 -6.19 6.73
C ALA A 136 -13.26 -6.17 7.75
N TYR A 137 -12.24 -7.00 7.55
CA TYR A 137 -11.05 -7.00 8.41
C TYR A 137 -10.27 -5.67 8.32
N LEU A 138 -10.05 -5.13 7.11
CA LEU A 138 -9.35 -3.85 6.96
C LEU A 138 -10.13 -2.70 7.64
N SER A 139 -11.45 -2.73 7.61
CA SER A 139 -12.31 -1.79 8.36
C SER A 139 -12.13 -1.94 9.88
N GLU A 140 -12.05 -3.16 10.39
CA GLU A 140 -11.76 -3.43 11.81
C GLU A 140 -10.36 -2.96 12.21
N LEU A 141 -9.35 -3.20 11.37
CA LEU A 141 -7.98 -2.73 11.58
C LEU A 141 -7.92 -1.20 11.57
N ASN A 142 -8.67 -0.54 10.68
CA ASN A 142 -8.73 0.92 10.57
C ASN A 142 -9.25 1.62 11.84
N LYS A 143 -10.02 0.91 12.68
CA LYS A 143 -10.47 1.41 13.99
C LYS A 143 -9.33 1.48 15.02
N ARG A 144 -8.25 0.71 14.82
CA ARG A 144 -7.10 0.61 15.72
C ARG A 144 -5.94 1.48 15.24
N ILE A 145 -5.69 1.47 13.93
CA ILE A 145 -4.63 2.25 13.28
C ILE A 145 -5.11 2.69 11.90
N PRO A 146 -4.86 3.93 11.44
CA PRO A 146 -5.22 4.35 10.09
C PRO A 146 -4.72 3.38 9.01
N VAL A 147 -5.64 2.87 8.18
CA VAL A 147 -5.35 2.02 7.03
C VAL A 147 -5.65 2.81 5.75
N TRP A 148 -4.64 2.91 4.88
CA TRP A 148 -4.76 3.54 3.57
C TRP A 148 -4.75 2.45 2.51
N LEU A 149 -5.79 2.41 1.68
CA LEU A 149 -5.82 1.55 0.50
C LEU A 149 -5.42 2.35 -0.73
N GLU A 150 -4.37 1.89 -1.42
CA GLU A 150 -3.92 2.45 -2.69
C GLU A 150 -4.35 1.51 -3.82
N ILE A 151 -5.43 1.88 -4.52
CA ILE A 151 -6.01 1.06 -5.59
C ILE A 151 -5.54 1.58 -6.94
N GLY A 152 -4.84 0.75 -7.70
CA GLY A 152 -4.36 1.14 -9.02
C GLY A 152 -5.50 1.25 -10.04
N LEU A 153 -5.84 2.46 -10.51
CA LEU A 153 -6.68 2.69 -11.69
C LEU A 153 -5.86 2.63 -12.99
N GLN A 154 -4.68 3.26 -12.95
CA GLN A 154 -3.72 3.45 -14.06
C GLN A 154 -4.22 4.31 -15.22
N SER A 155 -5.43 4.09 -15.72
CA SER A 155 -6.05 4.94 -16.75
C SER A 155 -7.57 4.95 -16.63
N CYS A 156 -8.19 6.08 -16.97
CA CYS A 156 -9.65 6.17 -17.10
C CYS A 156 -10.18 5.68 -18.45
N HIS A 157 -9.28 5.43 -19.42
CA HIS A 157 -9.63 4.97 -20.76
C HIS A 157 -9.47 3.46 -20.88
N GLU A 158 -10.58 2.75 -21.12
CA GLU A 158 -10.58 1.28 -21.18
C GLU A 158 -9.69 0.71 -22.30
N GLU A 159 -9.55 1.42 -23.42
CA GLU A 159 -8.63 1.00 -24.48
C GLU A 159 -7.18 0.97 -23.96
N THR A 160 -6.76 1.99 -23.22
CA THR A 160 -5.44 2.01 -22.58
C THR A 160 -5.32 0.89 -21.55
N MET A 161 -6.35 0.65 -20.74
CA MET A 161 -6.35 -0.45 -19.75
C MET A 161 -6.11 -1.82 -20.42
N ARG A 162 -6.78 -2.09 -21.54
CA ARG A 162 -6.56 -3.31 -22.34
C ARG A 162 -5.15 -3.36 -22.91
N ARG A 163 -4.67 -2.25 -23.49
CA ARG A 163 -3.30 -2.16 -24.04
C ARG A 163 -2.22 -2.36 -22.98
N LEU A 164 -2.47 -1.97 -21.73
CA LEU A 164 -1.53 -2.18 -20.61
C LEU A 164 -1.64 -3.56 -19.97
N ASN A 165 -2.56 -4.41 -20.42
CA ASN A 165 -2.85 -5.72 -19.85
C ASN A 165 -3.19 -5.65 -18.36
N LEU A 166 -4.10 -4.77 -17.93
CA LEU A 166 -4.41 -4.62 -16.49
C LEU A 166 -5.16 -5.82 -15.89
N GLY A 167 -5.95 -6.53 -16.70
CA GLY A 167 -6.76 -7.68 -16.26
C GLY A 167 -8.07 -7.33 -15.55
N TYR A 168 -8.44 -6.04 -15.50
CA TYR A 168 -9.75 -5.54 -15.05
C TYR A 168 -10.17 -4.35 -15.92
N ASP A 169 -11.45 -3.96 -15.83
CA ASP A 169 -12.01 -2.80 -16.50
C ASP A 169 -12.35 -1.66 -15.52
N ARG A 170 -12.88 -0.56 -16.05
CA ARG A 170 -13.25 0.61 -15.25
C ARG A 170 -14.40 0.32 -14.29
N ALA A 171 -15.35 -0.53 -14.67
CA ALA A 171 -16.50 -0.88 -13.84
C ALA A 171 -16.07 -1.64 -12.58
N ALA A 172 -15.15 -2.60 -12.72
CA ALA A 172 -14.54 -3.31 -11.60
C ALA A 172 -13.83 -2.34 -10.62
N PHE A 173 -13.10 -1.35 -11.15
CA PHE A 173 -12.46 -0.34 -10.31
C PHE A 173 -13.49 0.51 -9.54
N LEU A 174 -14.52 1.02 -10.20
CA LEU A 174 -15.56 1.84 -9.57
C LEU A 174 -16.31 1.05 -8.48
N SER A 175 -16.69 -0.20 -8.78
CA SER A 175 -17.32 -1.10 -7.80
C SER A 175 -16.45 -1.31 -6.56
N ALA A 176 -15.13 -1.50 -6.74
CA ALA A 176 -14.21 -1.61 -5.61
C ALA A 176 -14.16 -0.32 -4.77
N VAL A 177 -14.12 0.85 -5.41
CA VAL A 177 -14.14 2.15 -4.70
C VAL A 177 -15.41 2.32 -3.89
N ASP A 178 -16.57 1.97 -4.44
CA ASP A 178 -17.85 2.06 -3.72
C ASP A 178 -17.87 1.11 -2.52
N ARG A 179 -17.39 -0.13 -2.68
CA ARG A 179 -17.27 -1.13 -1.60
C ARG A 179 -16.29 -0.72 -0.50
N ILE A 180 -15.21 0.01 -0.83
CA ILE A 180 -14.24 0.52 0.15
C ILE A 180 -14.83 1.67 0.97
N ARG A 181 -15.74 2.46 0.38
CA ARG A 181 -16.33 3.65 1.02
C ARG A 181 -17.57 3.36 1.86
N ALA A 182 -18.24 2.24 1.61
CA ALA A 182 -19.42 1.78 2.35
C ALA A 182 -19.08 1.44 3.80
#